data_AF-A0A1X7VG40-F1
#
_entry.id   AF-A0A1X7VG40-F1
#
_cell.length_a   1.000
_cell.length_b   1.000
_cell.length_c   1.000
_cell.angle_alpha   90.00
_cell.angle_beta   90.00
_cell.angle_gamma   90.00
#
_symmetry.space_group_name_H-M   'P 1'
#
loop_
_entity.id
_entity.type
_entity.pdbx_description
1 polymer ?
#
loop_
_entity_poly.entity_id
_entity_poly.type
_entity_poly.pdbx_seq_one_letter_code
_entity_poly.pdbx_strand_id
1 'polypeptide(L)'
;IGGTRELITGRSHLNICPYLSIQCGITGCKAFIRQEEQESHNTCVLSDHLHVAVQKLSLLEKAAETSWKVPFTQLKSQNSTWYSPGFYTSPGGYKIKLNVDCNGYSIALGTHVTCHIYLMEG
;
A
#
# COMPACT_ATOMS: atom_id res chain seq x y z
N ILE A 1 19.09 -2.07 -48.85
CA ILE A 1 18.38 -2.22 -47.56
C ILE A 1 18.40 -0.84 -46.90
N GLY A 2 17.43 0.01 -47.26
CA GLY A 2 17.39 1.41 -46.83
C GLY A 2 16.68 1.51 -45.48
N GLY A 3 17.43 1.69 -44.41
CA GLY A 3 16.87 2.02 -43.09
C GLY A 3 16.37 3.45 -43.09
N THR A 4 15.08 3.64 -42.86
CA THR A 4 14.46 4.94 -42.57
C THR A 4 15.15 5.53 -41.34
N ARG A 5 15.97 6.57 -41.54
CA ARG A 5 16.52 7.38 -40.45
C ARG A 5 15.39 8.30 -39.97
N GLU A 6 14.73 7.91 -38.89
CA GLU A 6 13.78 8.80 -38.22
C GLU A 6 14.52 9.95 -37.53
N LEU A 7 14.07 11.18 -37.78
CA LEU A 7 14.58 12.36 -37.11
C LEU A 7 14.13 12.31 -35.65
N ILE A 8 15.07 12.24 -34.72
CA ILE A 8 14.78 12.29 -33.30
C ILE A 8 14.37 13.73 -32.97
N THR A 9 13.07 13.99 -32.90
CA THR A 9 12.53 15.26 -32.41
C THR A 9 12.75 15.39 -30.90
N GLY A 10 12.86 16.62 -30.37
CA GLY A 10 13.23 16.85 -28.96
C GLY A 10 12.36 16.14 -27.91
N ARG A 11 11.10 15.80 -28.23
CA ARG A 11 10.23 15.00 -27.35
C ARG A 11 10.43 13.49 -27.48
N SER A 12 10.66 12.96 -28.69
CA SER A 12 10.91 11.53 -28.89
C SER A 12 12.29 11.10 -28.40
N HIS A 13 13.26 12.01 -28.34
CA HIS A 13 14.58 11.79 -27.74
C HIS A 13 14.53 11.43 -26.25
N LEU A 14 13.58 11.98 -25.49
CA LEU A 14 13.54 11.84 -24.03
C LEU A 14 13.45 10.37 -23.61
N ASN A 15 12.82 9.52 -24.41
CA ASN A 15 12.69 8.09 -24.12
C ASN A 15 13.99 7.29 -24.31
N ILE A 16 15.00 7.87 -24.96
CA ILE A 16 16.27 7.20 -25.31
C ILE A 16 17.50 7.98 -24.83
N CYS A 17 17.32 9.09 -24.10
CA CYS A 17 18.40 9.99 -23.72
C CYS A 17 19.12 9.49 -22.47
N PRO A 18 20.40 9.05 -22.57
CA PRO A 18 21.13 8.52 -21.41
C PRO A 18 21.33 9.55 -20.28
N TYR A 19 21.35 10.83 -20.66
CA TYR A 19 21.56 11.96 -19.76
C TYR A 19 20.25 12.52 -19.17
N LEU A 20 19.10 11.95 -19.53
CA LEU A 20 17.83 12.39 -18.96
C LEU A 20 17.85 12.12 -17.46
N SER A 21 17.57 13.15 -16.68
CA SER A 21 17.37 13.00 -15.24
C SER A 21 16.03 12.31 -15.00
N ILE A 22 16.09 11.09 -14.48
CA ILE A 22 14.94 10.25 -14.14
C ILE A 22 14.87 10.05 -12.63
N GLN A 23 13.66 9.87 -12.13
CA GLN A 23 13.48 9.40 -10.76
C GLN A 23 13.88 7.92 -10.69
N CYS A 24 14.61 7.55 -9.63
CA CYS A 24 14.96 6.16 -9.38
C CYS A 24 13.70 5.27 -9.35
N GLY A 25 13.76 4.12 -10.04
CA GLY A 25 12.63 3.20 -10.15
C GLY A 25 12.29 2.43 -8.87
N ILE A 26 13.15 2.46 -7.84
CA ILE A 26 12.89 1.78 -6.57
C ILE A 26 11.88 2.57 -5.75
N THR A 27 10.71 1.97 -5.53
CA THR A 27 9.60 2.61 -4.83
C THR A 27 10.01 3.04 -3.42
N GLY A 28 10.06 4.35 -3.18
CA GLY A 28 10.47 4.94 -1.89
C GLY A 28 11.83 5.63 -1.93
N CYS A 29 12.64 5.40 -2.96
CA CYS A 29 13.82 6.21 -3.25
C CYS A 29 13.39 7.53 -3.90
N LYS A 30 13.96 8.65 -3.42
CA LYS A 30 13.64 10.01 -3.92
C LYS A 30 14.73 10.60 -4.82
N ALA A 31 15.74 9.79 -5.17
CA ALA A 31 16.86 10.24 -5.98
C ALA A 31 16.43 10.53 -7.41
N PHE A 32 16.94 11.64 -7.96
CA PHE A 32 16.90 11.96 -9.38
C PHE A 32 18.31 11.79 -9.92
N ILE A 33 18.48 10.94 -10.92
CA ILE A 33 19.78 10.51 -11.45
C ILE A 33 19.71 10.43 -12.99
N ARG A 34 20.86 10.41 -13.66
CA ARG A 34 20.88 10.20 -15.11
C ARG A 34 20.44 8.77 -15.43
N GLN A 35 19.73 8.59 -16.54
CA GLN A 35 19.27 7.27 -16.97
C GLN A 35 20.42 6.24 -17.08
N GLU A 36 21.58 6.66 -17.58
CA GLU A 36 22.78 5.81 -17.67
C GLU A 36 23.37 5.41 -16.30
N GLU A 37 23.12 6.21 -15.26
CA GLU A 37 23.64 6.00 -13.90
C GLU A 37 22.71 5.12 -13.05
N GLN A 38 21.59 4.64 -13.59
CA GLN A 38 20.61 3.88 -12.81
C GLN A 38 21.21 2.59 -12.24
N GLU A 39 21.99 1.84 -13.01
CA GLU A 39 22.61 0.59 -12.55
C GLU A 39 23.69 0.83 -11.50
N SER A 40 24.51 1.87 -11.68
CA SER A 40 25.55 2.25 -10.71
C SER A 40 24.93 2.79 -9.42
N HIS A 41 23.89 3.62 -9.50
CA HIS A 41 23.12 4.05 -8.33
C HIS A 41 22.52 2.84 -7.60
N ASN A 42 21.83 1.94 -8.31
CA ASN A 42 21.20 0.77 -7.72
C ASN A 42 22.17 -0.10 -6.90
N THR A 43 23.43 -0.17 -7.34
CA THR A 43 24.51 -0.91 -6.66
C THR A 43 25.14 -0.09 -5.53
N CYS A 44 25.43 1.19 -5.74
CA CYS A 44 26.05 2.07 -4.74
C CYS A 44 25.19 2.27 -3.48
N VAL A 45 23.86 2.33 -3.64
CA VAL A 45 22.91 2.52 -2.53
C VAL A 45 22.07 1.27 -2.27
N LEU A 46 22.58 0.09 -2.62
CA LEU A 46 21.87 -1.19 -2.45
C LEU A 46 21.41 -1.39 -1.00
N SER A 47 22.25 -1.02 -0.02
CA SER A 47 21.91 -1.08 1.40
C SER A 47 20.69 -0.22 1.74
N ASP A 48 20.62 1.00 1.19
CA ASP A 48 19.49 1.92 1.44
C ASP A 48 18.22 1.44 0.74
N HIS A 49 18.34 0.95 -0.50
CA HIS A 49 17.22 0.32 -1.21
C HIS A 49 16.68 -0.90 -0.46
N LEU A 50 17.56 -1.75 0.07
CA LEU A 50 17.18 -2.88 0.90
C LEU A 50 16.49 -2.42 2.19
N HIS A 51 17.02 -1.38 2.85
CA HIS A 51 16.41 -0.81 4.04
C HIS A 51 14.99 -0.32 3.78
N VAL A 52 14.75 0.39 2.67
CA VAL A 52 13.42 0.85 2.27
C VAL A 52 12.47 -0.33 2.02
N ALA A 53 12.94 -1.40 1.38
CA ALA A 53 12.14 -2.60 1.15
C ALA A 53 11.75 -3.27 2.47
N VAL A 54 12.70 -3.44 3.40
CA VAL A 54 12.44 -4.03 4.73
C VAL A 54 11.46 -3.18 5.53
N GLN A 55 11.62 -1.85 5.55
CA GLN A 55 10.67 -0.96 6.21
C GLN A 55 9.24 -1.14 5.69
N LYS A 56 9.08 -1.26 4.36
CA LYS A 56 7.77 -1.53 3.75
C LYS A 56 7.21 -2.89 4.13
N LEU A 57 8.05 -3.93 4.15
CA LEU A 57 7.63 -5.26 4.63
C LEU A 57 7.12 -5.18 6.07
N SER A 58 7.84 -4.51 6.96
CA SER A 58 7.40 -4.34 8.35
C SER A 58 6.07 -3.58 8.47
N LEU A 59 5.79 -2.61 7.60
CA LEU A 59 4.50 -1.91 7.56
C LEU A 59 3.39 -2.83 7.04
N LEU A 60 3.66 -3.63 6.02
CA LEU A 60 2.69 -4.58 5.46
C LEU A 60 2.38 -5.72 6.43
N GLU A 61 3.37 -6.23 7.15
CA GLU A 61 3.19 -7.23 8.20
C GLU A 61 2.31 -6.70 9.33
N LYS A 62 2.59 -5.48 9.81
CA LYS A 62 1.73 -4.80 10.80
C LYS A 62 0.31 -4.59 10.30
N ALA A 63 0.16 -4.16 9.05
CA ALA A 63 -1.16 -3.99 8.44
C ALA A 63 -1.92 -5.33 8.36
N ALA A 64 -1.21 -6.41 7.99
CA ALA A 64 -1.77 -7.75 7.92
C ALA A 64 -2.19 -8.28 9.30
N GLU A 65 -1.43 -7.99 10.36
CA GLU A 65 -1.78 -8.33 11.75
C GLU A 65 -3.09 -7.68 12.20
N THR A 66 -3.36 -6.45 11.72
CA THR A 66 -4.63 -5.75 11.96
C THR A 66 -5.69 -5.98 10.88
N SER A 67 -5.50 -6.96 9.99
CA SER A 67 -6.46 -7.31 8.94
C SER A 67 -7.23 -8.56 9.30
N TRP A 68 -8.56 -8.51 9.22
CA TRP A 68 -9.42 -9.64 9.53
C TRP A 68 -10.32 -10.02 8.36
N LYS A 69 -10.50 -11.31 8.17
CA LYS A 69 -11.47 -11.86 7.23
C LYS A 69 -12.82 -12.01 7.93
N VAL A 70 -13.77 -11.16 7.58
CA VAL A 70 -15.15 -11.24 8.08
C VAL A 70 -15.93 -12.24 7.22
N PRO A 71 -16.51 -13.32 7.79
CA PRO A 71 -17.29 -14.31 7.02
C PRO A 71 -18.68 -13.75 6.63
N PHE A 72 -18.69 -12.84 5.66
CA PHE A 72 -19.82 -12.01 5.28
C PHE A 72 -21.11 -12.80 5.00
N THR A 73 -21.07 -13.79 4.12
CA THR A 73 -22.28 -14.52 3.68
C THR A 73 -22.97 -15.23 4.83
N GLN A 74 -22.20 -15.86 5.72
CA GLN A 74 -22.72 -16.57 6.89
C GLN A 74 -23.31 -15.59 7.91
N LEU A 75 -22.58 -14.51 8.22
CA LEU A 75 -23.03 -13.54 9.22
C LEU A 75 -24.25 -12.76 8.75
N LYS A 76 -24.32 -12.45 7.45
CA LYS A 76 -25.47 -11.79 6.84
C LYS A 76 -26.72 -12.67 6.92
N SER A 77 -26.62 -13.97 6.60
CA SER A 77 -27.77 -14.88 6.67
C SER A 77 -28.25 -15.15 8.09
N GLN A 78 -27.33 -15.13 9.06
CA GLN A 78 -27.64 -15.31 10.48
C GLN A 78 -28.06 -14.01 11.18
N ASN A 79 -28.01 -12.87 10.48
CA ASN A 79 -28.19 -11.53 11.04
C ASN A 79 -27.35 -11.31 12.31
N SER A 80 -26.09 -11.76 12.25
CA SER A 80 -25.15 -11.79 13.37
C SER A 80 -24.03 -10.77 13.18
N THR A 81 -23.41 -10.38 14.29
CA THR A 81 -22.34 -9.39 14.36
C THR A 81 -20.98 -10.08 14.49
N TRP A 82 -20.00 -9.64 13.72
CA TRP A 82 -18.61 -10.02 13.92
C TRP A 82 -17.89 -9.04 14.84
N TYR A 83 -16.92 -9.53 15.62
CA TYR A 83 -16.09 -8.72 16.51
C TYR A 83 -14.61 -8.98 16.25
N SER A 84 -13.82 -7.91 16.15
CA SER A 84 -12.37 -8.05 16.14
C SER A 84 -11.83 -8.33 17.53
N PRO A 85 -10.65 -8.96 17.65
CA PRO A 85 -9.81 -8.82 18.83
C PRO A 85 -9.56 -7.35 19.16
N GLY A 86 -9.21 -7.06 20.41
CA GLY A 86 -8.71 -5.74 20.79
C GLY A 86 -7.33 -5.48 20.20
N PHE A 87 -7.10 -4.28 19.65
CA PHE A 87 -5.80 -3.87 19.12
C PHE A 87 -5.52 -2.41 19.44
N TYR A 88 -4.25 -2.03 19.40
CA TYR A 88 -3.81 -0.67 19.71
C TYR A 88 -3.66 0.16 18.44
N THR A 89 -4.02 1.43 18.50
CA THR A 89 -3.84 2.37 17.38
C THR A 89 -2.36 2.66 17.08
N SER A 90 -1.51 2.55 18.11
CA SER A 90 -0.06 2.78 18.06
C SER A 90 0.58 2.26 19.34
N PRO A 91 1.92 2.11 19.42
CA PRO A 91 2.61 1.94 20.70
C PRO A 91 2.24 3.07 21.67
N GLY A 92 1.77 2.72 22.88
CA GLY A 92 1.26 3.68 23.88
C GLY A 92 -0.05 4.38 23.50
N GLY A 93 -0.70 3.95 22.41
CA GLY A 93 -1.97 4.50 21.95
C GLY A 93 -3.19 3.89 22.63
N TYR A 94 -4.36 4.17 22.06
CA TYR A 94 -5.62 3.67 22.57
C TYR A 94 -5.86 2.23 22.15
N LYS A 95 -6.43 1.43 23.05
CA LYS A 95 -6.95 0.11 22.74
C LYS A 95 -8.36 0.23 22.18
N ILE A 96 -8.60 -0.39 21.03
CA ILE A 96 -9.88 -0.35 20.33
C ILE A 96 -10.30 -1.74 19.87
N LYS A 97 -11.58 -1.91 19.53
CA LYS A 97 -12.10 -3.09 18.80
C LYS A 97 -13.13 -2.65 17.75
N LEU A 98 -13.30 -3.47 16.72
CA LEU A 98 -14.30 -3.28 15.68
C LEU A 98 -15.46 -4.26 15.88
N ASN A 99 -16.66 -3.82 15.51
CA ASN A 99 -17.75 -4.73 15.20
C ASN A 99 -18.24 -4.51 13.76
N VAL A 100 -18.79 -5.58 13.16
CA VAL A 100 -19.31 -5.54 11.79
C VAL A 100 -20.63 -6.28 11.73
N ASP A 101 -21.69 -5.56 11.38
CA ASP A 101 -23.02 -6.09 11.10
C ASP A 101 -23.17 -6.24 9.58
N CYS A 102 -23.02 -7.46 9.08
CA CYS A 102 -23.01 -7.73 7.64
C CYS A 102 -24.38 -7.53 6.95
N ASN A 103 -25.45 -7.49 7.74
CA ASN A 103 -26.80 -7.17 7.25
C ASN A 103 -27.23 -5.75 7.64
N GLY A 104 -26.34 -4.93 8.18
CA GLY A 104 -26.64 -3.55 8.59
C GLY A 104 -27.36 -3.48 9.93
N TYR A 105 -27.39 -2.27 10.49
CA TYR A 105 -27.99 -1.99 11.79
C TYR A 105 -28.99 -0.82 11.70
N SER A 106 -30.05 -0.86 12.51
CA SER A 106 -31.08 0.18 12.58
C SER A 106 -31.67 0.50 11.19
N ILE A 107 -31.70 1.77 10.78
CA ILE A 107 -32.23 2.24 9.49
C ILE A 107 -31.52 1.64 8.26
N ALA A 108 -30.34 1.05 8.44
CA ALA A 108 -29.53 0.48 7.37
C ALA A 108 -29.67 -1.06 7.27
N LEU A 109 -30.56 -1.67 8.07
CA LEU A 109 -30.81 -3.11 8.05
C LEU A 109 -31.25 -3.59 6.65
N GLY A 110 -30.70 -4.71 6.21
CA GLY A 110 -30.93 -5.32 4.89
C GLY A 110 -30.21 -4.66 3.72
N THR A 111 -29.71 -3.44 3.88
CA THR A 111 -29.24 -2.60 2.75
C THR A 111 -27.76 -2.27 2.79
N HIS A 112 -27.16 -2.18 3.98
CA HIS A 112 -25.75 -1.81 4.15
C HIS A 112 -25.00 -2.82 5.02
N VAL A 113 -23.68 -2.66 5.06
CA VAL A 113 -22.84 -3.20 6.14
C VAL A 113 -22.59 -2.07 7.12
N THR A 114 -22.83 -2.31 8.41
CA THR A 114 -22.55 -1.33 9.46
C THR A 114 -21.29 -1.72 10.21
N CYS A 115 -20.39 -0.76 10.43
CA CYS A 115 -19.16 -0.95 11.19
C CYS A 115 -19.13 0.06 12.34
N HIS A 116 -18.85 -0.38 13.56
CA HIS A 116 -18.60 0.51 14.69
C HIS A 116 -17.21 0.27 15.28
N ILE A 117 -16.63 1.33 15.82
CA ILE A 117 -15.34 1.33 16.50
C ILE A 117 -15.60 1.61 17.97
N TYR A 118 -15.11 0.74 18.84
CA TYR A 118 -15.21 0.90 20.29
C TYR A 118 -13.85 1.20 20.87
N LEU A 119 -13.79 2.25 21.69
CA LEU A 119 -12.69 2.48 22.61
C LEU A 119 -12.81 1.49 23.78
N MET A 120 -11.70 0.89 24.18
CA MET A 120 -11.63 -0.05 25.30
C MET A 120 -10.70 0.48 26.39
N GLU A 121 -10.89 0.01 27.61
CA GLU A 121 -9.92 0.19 28.69
C GLU A 121 -8.60 -0.52 28.31
N GLY A 122 -7.50 0.25 28.41
CA GLY A 122 -6.15 -0.11 27.92
C GLY A 122 -5.50 -1.24 28.71
#